data_AF-A0A1M4VTZ5-F1
#
_entry.id   AF-A0A1M4VTZ5-F1
#
_cell.length_a   1.000
_cell.length_b   1.000
_cell.length_c   1.000
_cell.angle_alpha   90.00
_cell.angle_beta   90.00
_cell.angle_gamma   90.00
#
_symmetry.space_group_name_H-M   'P 1'
#
loop_
_entity.id
_entity.type
_entity.pdbx_description
1 polymer ?
#
loop_
_entity_poly.entity_id
_entity_poly.type
_entity_poly.pdbx_seq_one_letter_code
_entity_poly.pdbx_strand_id
1 'polypeptide(L)'
;MYSIEELRNKIDIIDDKILDLFLERMVVARSIATYKIENDMKIFDENREKEVLEKNLEKIRLEEYKKYTEKFLNNLMDISKDLQKDIIDGVMK
;
A
#
# COMPACT_ATOMS: atom_id res chain seq x y z
N MET A 1 7.84 -30.04 13.40
CA MET A 1 7.27 -28.80 13.98
C MET A 1 8.37 -27.77 13.93
N TYR A 2 8.16 -26.63 13.29
CA TYR A 2 9.22 -25.62 13.14
C TYR A 2 9.57 -24.99 14.49
N SER A 3 10.84 -24.64 14.68
CA SER A 3 11.28 -23.82 15.82
C SER A 3 10.81 -22.38 15.67
N ILE A 4 10.81 -21.61 16.76
CA ILE A 4 10.51 -20.17 16.72
C ILE A 4 11.50 -19.44 15.81
N GLU A 5 12.76 -19.86 15.80
CA GLU A 5 13.80 -19.27 14.95
C GLU A 5 13.53 -19.55 13.46
N GLU A 6 13.14 -20.77 13.10
CA GLU A 6 12.77 -21.10 11.72
C GLU A 6 11.54 -20.30 11.24
N LEU A 7 10.56 -20.09 12.13
CA LEU A 7 9.38 -19.27 11.82
C LEU A 7 9.74 -17.79 11.66
N ARG A 8 10.65 -17.25 12.48
CA ARG A 8 11.13 -15.87 12.36
C ARG A 8 11.93 -15.66 11.09
N ASN A 9 12.86 -16.56 10.77
CA ASN A 9 13.61 -16.51 9.51
C ASN A 9 12.67 -16.54 8.30
N LYS A 10 11.55 -17.27 8.37
CA LYS A 10 10.54 -17.26 7.32
C LYS A 10 9.82 -15.91 7.21
N ILE A 11 9.54 -15.25 8.34
CA ILE A 11 8.97 -13.90 8.36
C ILE A 11 9.96 -12.91 7.75
N ASP A 12 11.23 -12.95 8.13
CA ASP A 12 12.25 -12.05 7.61
C ASP A 12 12.33 -12.12 6.08
N ILE A 13 12.32 -13.33 5.51
CA ILE A 13 12.30 -13.54 4.04
C ILE A 13 11.03 -12.99 3.38
N ILE A 14 9.88 -13.02 4.08
CA ILE A 14 8.62 -12.48 3.57
C ILE A 14 8.66 -10.95 3.65
N ASP A 15 9.15 -10.39 4.75
CA ASP A 15 9.24 -8.96 5.00
C ASP A 15 10.18 -8.28 3.99
N ASP A 16 11.30 -8.92 3.63
CA ASP A 16 12.17 -8.46 2.54
C ASP A 16 11.39 -8.29 1.22
N LYS A 17 10.55 -9.26 0.87
CA LYS A 17 9.72 -9.20 -0.35
C LYS A 17 8.63 -8.15 -0.25
N ILE A 18 8.05 -7.96 0.93
CA ILE A 18 7.05 -6.92 1.18
C ILE A 18 7.72 -5.55 1.00
N LEU A 19 8.93 -5.36 1.51
CA LEU A 19 9.68 -4.12 1.38
C LEU A 19 9.97 -3.79 -0.09
N ASP A 20 10.46 -4.76 -0.86
CA ASP A 20 10.73 -4.58 -2.29
C ASP A 20 9.46 -4.15 -3.06
N LEU A 21 8.35 -4.87 -2.86
CA LEU A 21 7.07 -4.56 -3.49
C LEU A 21 6.49 -3.22 -3.02
N PHE A 22 6.69 -2.89 -1.75
CA PHE A 22 6.26 -1.62 -1.19
C PHE A 22 7.01 -0.44 -1.83
N LEU A 23 8.35 -0.54 -1.95
CA LEU A 23 9.17 0.48 -2.59
C LEU A 23 8.82 0.65 -4.07
N GLU A 24 8.62 -0.44 -4.80
CA GLU A 24 8.14 -0.40 -6.19
C GLU A 24 6.81 0.35 -6.27
N ARG A 25 5.86 0.04 -5.37
CA ARG A 25 4.58 0.73 -5.28
C ARG A 25 4.74 2.23 -4.96
N MET A 26 5.72 2.63 -4.15
CA MET A 26 5.99 4.05 -3.85
C MET A 26 6.50 4.81 -5.07
N VAL A 27 7.33 4.18 -5.92
CA VAL A 27 7.76 4.78 -7.19
C VAL A 27 6.55 5.05 -8.09
N VAL A 28 5.62 4.09 -8.21
CA VAL A 28 4.38 4.28 -8.97
C VAL A 28 3.50 5.38 -8.35
N ALA A 29 3.38 5.43 -7.02
CA ALA A 29 2.62 6.46 -6.33
C ALA A 29 3.20 7.87 -6.56
N ARG A 30 4.53 8.01 -6.64
CA ARG A 30 5.19 9.26 -7.05
C ARG A 30 4.79 9.68 -8.46
N SER A 31 4.81 8.76 -9.43
CA SER A 31 4.36 9.07 -10.80
C SER A 31 2.89 9.49 -10.86
N ILE A 32 2.03 8.85 -10.05
CA ILE A 32 0.62 9.26 -9.91
C ILE A 32 0.52 10.68 -9.33
N ALA A 33 1.36 11.05 -8.35
CA ALA A 33 1.41 12.40 -7.81
C ALA A 33 1.68 13.43 -8.92
N THR A 34 2.73 13.21 -9.71
CA THR A 34 3.11 14.08 -10.85
C THR A 34 1.96 14.20 -11.85
N TYR A 35 1.37 13.07 -12.24
CA TYR A 35 0.22 13.06 -13.14
C TYR A 35 -0.96 13.88 -12.59
N LYS A 36 -1.29 13.72 -11.30
CA LYS A 36 -2.39 14.46 -10.67
C LYS A 36 -2.13 15.96 -10.63
N ILE A 37 -0.88 16.39 -10.36
CA ILE A 37 -0.48 17.81 -10.40
C ILE A 37 -0.71 18.38 -11.81
N GLU A 38 -0.21 17.68 -12.83
CA GLU A 38 -0.30 18.13 -14.23
C GLU A 38 -1.75 18.23 -14.73
N ASN A 39 -2.67 17.45 -14.15
CA ASN A 39 -4.08 17.39 -14.54
C ASN A 39 -5.04 18.04 -13.53
N ASP A 40 -4.53 18.78 -12.55
CA ASP A 40 -5.33 19.45 -11.49
C ASP A 40 -6.30 18.49 -10.75
N MET A 41 -5.85 17.27 -10.48
CA MET A 41 -6.62 16.22 -9.82
C MET A 41 -6.33 16.17 -8.31
N LYS A 42 -7.35 15.80 -7.52
CA LYS A 42 -7.22 15.62 -6.07
C LYS A 42 -6.41 14.36 -5.71
N ILE A 43 -5.67 14.42 -4.60
CA ILE A 43 -4.95 13.25 -4.05
C ILE A 43 -5.93 12.17 -3.62
N PHE A 44 -6.94 12.53 -2.84
CA PHE A 44 -7.95 11.59 -2.35
C PHE A 44 -9.00 11.30 -3.42
N ASP A 45 -9.21 10.01 -3.70
CA ASP A 45 -10.22 9.49 -4.60
C ASP A 45 -10.95 8.31 -3.93
N GLU A 46 -12.09 8.62 -3.32
CA GLU A 46 -12.89 7.66 -2.55
C GLU A 46 -13.34 6.46 -3.39
N ASN A 47 -13.75 6.70 -4.64
CA ASN A 47 -14.20 5.63 -5.53
C ASN A 47 -13.05 4.66 -5.83
N ARG A 48 -11.86 5.20 -6.08
CA ARG A 48 -10.67 4.39 -6.33
C ARG A 48 -10.25 3.59 -5.11
N GLU A 49 -10.27 4.18 -3.92
CA GLU A 49 -9.91 3.47 -2.68
C GLU A 49 -10.89 2.33 -2.38
N LYS A 50 -12.18 2.58 -2.56
CA LYS A 50 -13.22 1.54 -2.43
C LYS A 50 -13.01 0.39 -3.40
N GLU A 51 -12.71 0.68 -4.67
CA GLU A 51 -12.44 -0.34 -5.69
C GLU A 51 -11.20 -1.19 -5.32
N VAL A 52 -10.15 -0.57 -4.77
CA VAL A 52 -8.96 -1.30 -4.28
C VAL A 52 -9.31 -2.25 -3.15
N LEU A 53 -10.14 -1.81 -2.19
CA LEU A 53 -10.58 -2.66 -1.07
C LEU A 53 -11.42 -3.82 -1.59
N GLU A 54 -12.49 -3.56 -2.34
CA GLU A 54 -13.39 -4.58 -2.86
C GLU A 54 -12.62 -5.64 -3.67
N LYS A 55 -11.82 -5.21 -4.65
CA LYS A 55 -11.05 -6.10 -5.51
C LYS A 55 -10.08 -7.01 -4.76
N ASN A 56 -9.52 -6.56 -3.64
CA ASN A 56 -8.54 -7.35 -2.88
C ASN A 56 -9.19 -8.19 -1.79
N LEU A 57 -10.25 -7.69 -1.14
CA LEU A 57 -10.98 -8.45 -0.12
C LEU A 57 -11.76 -9.63 -0.73
N GLU A 58 -12.25 -9.50 -1.97
CA GLU A 58 -12.88 -10.60 -2.70
C GLU A 58 -11.96 -11.80 -2.95
N LYS A 59 -10.63 -11.58 -2.97
CA LYS A 59 -9.64 -12.65 -3.17
C LYS A 59 -9.40 -13.49 -1.91
N ILE A 60 -9.85 -13.01 -0.75
CA ILE A 60 -9.60 -13.65 0.54
C ILE A 60 -10.73 -14.62 0.87
N ARG A 61 -10.36 -15.89 1.06
CA ARG A 61 -11.32 -16.96 1.37
C ARG A 61 -11.66 -17.07 2.86
N LEU A 62 -10.73 -16.68 3.73
CA LEU A 62 -10.90 -16.80 5.18
C LEU A 62 -11.27 -15.45 5.77
N GLU A 63 -12.48 -15.37 6.30
CA GLU A 63 -13.08 -14.11 6.76
C GLU A 63 -12.28 -13.45 7.88
N GLU A 64 -11.63 -14.25 8.73
CA GLU A 64 -10.77 -13.76 9.81
C GLU A 64 -9.58 -12.92 9.30
N TYR A 65 -9.08 -13.19 8.08
CA TYR A 65 -7.98 -12.43 7.48
C TYR A 65 -8.44 -11.19 6.70
N LYS A 66 -9.73 -11.08 6.38
CA LYS A 66 -10.24 -9.90 5.67
C LYS A 66 -10.06 -8.63 6.49
N LYS A 67 -10.41 -8.66 7.78
CA LYS A 67 -10.25 -7.52 8.69
C LYS A 67 -8.80 -7.02 8.75
N TYR A 68 -7.83 -7.93 8.82
CA TYR A 68 -6.41 -7.55 8.88
C TYR A 68 -5.93 -7.02 7.53
N THR A 69 -6.40 -7.59 6.42
CA THR A 69 -6.03 -7.12 5.08
C THR A 69 -6.64 -5.77 4.76
N GLU A 70 -7.90 -5.54 5.13
CA GLU A 70 -8.55 -4.23 4.99
C GLU A 70 -7.74 -3.14 5.71
N LYS A 71 -7.32 -3.41 6.96
CA LYS A 71 -6.46 -2.49 7.72
C LYS A 71 -5.12 -2.23 7.00
N PHE A 72 -4.48 -3.28 6.48
CA PHE A 72 -3.24 -3.15 5.73
C PHE A 72 -3.41 -2.30 4.48
N LEU A 73 -4.45 -2.55 3.67
CA LEU A 73 -4.71 -1.81 2.44
C LEU A 73 -5.03 -0.34 2.70
N ASN A 74 -5.83 -0.04 3.72
CA ASN A 74 -6.12 1.35 4.12
C ASN A 74 -4.83 2.09 4.50
N ASN A 75 -4.02 1.51 5.40
CA ASN A 75 -2.74 2.10 5.79
C ASN A 75 -1.82 2.31 4.57
N LEU A 76 -1.79 1.35 3.65
CA LEU A 76 -0.98 1.43 2.43
C LEU A 76 -1.43 2.58 1.53
N MET A 77 -2.74 2.81 1.41
CA MET A 77 -3.31 3.95 0.67
C MET A 77 -3.03 5.27 1.36
N ASP A 78 -3.13 5.34 2.69
CA ASP A 78 -2.82 6.53 3.47
C ASP A 78 -1.35 6.96 3.31
N ILE A 79 -0.41 6.02 3.45
CA ILE A 79 1.02 6.29 3.20
C ILE A 79 1.24 6.81 1.75
N SER A 80 0.47 6.32 0.79
CA SER A 80 0.57 6.80 -0.60
C SER A 80 0.10 8.24 -0.74
N LYS A 81 -0.96 8.62 0.00
CA LYS A 81 -1.51 9.97 0.00
C LYS A 81 -0.55 10.93 0.67
N ASP A 82 0.09 10.51 1.77
CA ASP A 82 1.13 11.28 2.44
C ASP A 82 2.31 11.55 1.50
N LEU A 83 2.82 10.51 0.82
CA LEU A 83 3.87 10.67 -0.18
C LEU A 83 3.47 11.64 -1.31
N GLN A 84 2.26 11.48 -1.85
CA GLN A 84 1.74 12.37 -2.88
C GLN A 84 1.67 13.81 -2.38
N LYS A 85 1.22 14.02 -1.14
CA LYS A 85 1.13 15.33 -0.52
C LYS A 85 2.51 15.96 -0.33
N ASP A 86 3.49 15.21 0.16
CA ASP A 86 4.86 15.69 0.32
C ASP A 86 5.49 16.14 -1.01
N ILE A 87 5.13 15.49 -2.13
CA ILE A 87 5.56 15.89 -3.48
C ILE A 87 4.86 17.19 -3.90
N ILE A 88 3.54 17.28 -3.72
CA ILE A 88 2.76 18.47 -4.07
C ILE A 88 3.22 19.69 -3.28
N ASP A 89 3.47 19.51 -1.98
CA ASP A 89 3.91 20.56 -1.06
C ASP A 89 5.41 20.90 -1.23
N GLY A 90 6.13 20.17 -2.10
CA GLY A 90 7.55 20.40 -2.40
C GLY A 90 8.52 19.99 -1.28
N VAL A 91 8.03 19.25 -0.28
CA VAL A 91 8.83 18.67 0.81
C VAL A 91 9.77 17.58 0.27
N MET A 92 9.27 16.81 -0.69
CA MET A 92 10.05 15.77 -1.37
C MET A 92 10.20 16.11 -2.85
N LYS A 93 11.46 16.19 -3.32
CA LYS A 93 11.80 16.44 -4.72
C LYS A 93 11.98 15.12 -5.49
#